data_AF-A0A819NG90-F1
#
_entry.id   AF-A0A819NG90-F1
#
_cell.length_a   1.000
_cell.length_b   1.000
_cell.length_c   1.000
_cell.angle_alpha   90.00
_cell.angle_beta   90.00
_cell.angle_gamma   90.00
#
_symmetry.space_group_name_H-M   'P 1'
#
loop_
_entity.id
_entity.type
_entity.pdbx_description
1 polymer ?
#
loop_
_entity_poly.entity_id
_entity_poly.type
_entity_poly.pdbx_seq_one_letter_code
_entity_poly.pdbx_strand_id
1 'polypeptide(L)'
;ALDCAKRLVDKTSVLNRRTLDLLSAKCYFYYARIFELNNMLDTIRPFLHSRLRTATLRNDFEGTAVLINLLLRNYLHYNLYSQAQKLVLKSVFPDHASNNEWARYLYYIGKYFYIES
;
A
#
# COMPACT_ATOMS: atom_id res chain seq x y z
N ALA A 1 19.55 5.10 5.33
CA ALA A 1 18.36 4.89 4.48
C ALA A 1 17.06 4.86 5.30
N LEU A 2 16.94 4.00 6.32
CA LEU A 2 15.72 3.84 7.12
C LEU A 2 15.29 5.12 7.85
N ASP A 3 16.23 5.84 8.48
CA ASP A 3 15.98 7.12 9.18
C ASP A 3 15.47 8.21 8.23
N CYS A 4 16.07 8.32 7.04
CA CYS A 4 15.64 9.27 6.01
C CYS A 4 14.21 8.98 5.54
N ALA A 5 13.85 7.70 5.36
CA ALA A 5 12.52 7.30 4.92
C ALA A 5 11.46 7.57 6.00
N LYS A 6 11.78 7.32 7.29
CA LYS A 6 10.90 7.67 8.41
C LYS A 6 10.65 9.17 8.48
N ARG A 7 11.71 9.99 8.43
CA ARG A 7 11.62 11.45 8.43
C ARG A 7 10.84 11.99 7.22
N LEU A 8 10.97 11.36 6.06
CA LEU A 8 10.21 11.71 4.85
C LEU A 8 8.71 11.47 5.08
N VAL A 9 8.36 10.29 5.59
CA VAL A 9 6.98 9.91 5.87
C VAL A 9 6.33 10.80 6.94
N ASP A 10 7.07 11.13 8.01
CA ASP A 10 6.59 12.05 9.05
C ASP A 10 6.33 13.44 8.46
N LYS A 11 7.27 13.99 7.68
CA LYS A 11 7.09 15.29 7.01
C LYS A 11 5.93 15.29 6.02
N THR A 12 5.75 14.23 5.23
CA THR A 12 4.60 14.12 4.33
C THR A 12 3.28 14.08 5.08
N SER A 13 3.24 13.45 6.26
CA SER A 13 2.03 13.36 7.06
C SER A 13 1.62 14.70 7.69
N VAL A 14 2.58 15.59 7.97
CA VAL A 14 2.33 16.95 8.46
C VAL A 14 1.85 17.86 7.32
N LEU A 15 2.44 17.73 6.13
CA LEU A 15 2.15 18.62 5.01
C LEU A 15 0.82 18.30 4.32
N ASN A 16 0.36 17.05 4.37
CA ASN A 16 -0.98 16.48 4.05
C ASN A 16 -1.96 17.35 3.23
N ARG A 17 -1.47 17.99 2.16
CA ARG A 17 -2.22 18.79 1.20
C ARG A 17 -2.56 17.89 0.03
N ARG A 18 -3.75 18.08 -0.56
CA ARG A 18 -4.26 17.28 -1.68
C ARG A 18 -3.30 17.22 -2.90
N THR A 19 -2.50 18.27 -3.08
CA THR A 19 -1.45 18.33 -4.11
C THR A 19 -0.22 17.45 -3.83
N LEU A 20 -0.05 16.99 -2.60
CA LEU A 20 1.05 16.13 -2.14
C LEU A 20 0.63 14.66 -2.03
N ASP A 21 -0.61 14.30 -2.37
CA ASP A 21 -1.11 12.94 -2.26
C ASP A 21 -0.29 11.99 -3.16
N LEU A 22 -0.02 12.40 -4.42
CA LEU A 22 0.84 11.64 -5.34
C LEU A 22 2.29 11.50 -4.84
N LEU A 23 2.83 12.55 -4.20
CA LEU A 23 4.16 12.49 -3.62
C LEU A 23 4.18 11.55 -2.41
N SER A 24 3.15 11.62 -1.57
CA SER A 24 2.98 10.77 -0.39
C SER A 24 2.85 9.30 -0.80
N ALA A 25 2.12 9.00 -1.86
CA ALA A 25 2.03 7.66 -2.44
C ALA A 25 3.41 7.10 -2.84
N LYS A 26 4.23 7.90 -3.53
CA LYS A 26 5.63 7.53 -3.83
C LYS A 26 6.47 7.36 -2.58
N CYS A 27 6.30 8.22 -1.57
CA CYS A 27 7.00 8.11 -0.30
C CYS A 27 6.66 6.79 0.41
N TYR A 28 5.38 6.38 0.44
CA TYR A 28 4.97 5.09 0.99
C TYR A 28 5.55 3.92 0.22
N PHE A 29 5.62 3.99 -1.11
CA PHE A 29 6.27 2.98 -1.93
C PHE A 29 7.75 2.81 -1.59
N TYR A 30 8.52 3.91 -1.55
CA TYR A 30 9.93 3.86 -1.18
C TYR A 30 10.14 3.42 0.27
N TYR A 31 9.27 3.87 1.19
CA TYR A 31 9.29 3.44 2.58
C TYR A 31 9.11 1.92 2.67
N ALA A 32 8.08 1.36 2.05
CA ALA A 32 7.87 -0.09 2.02
C ALA A 32 9.02 -0.85 1.36
N ARG A 33 9.59 -0.33 0.27
CA ARG A 33 10.74 -0.92 -0.41
C ARG A 33 11.98 -1.00 0.46
N ILE A 34 12.25 0.04 1.26
CA ILE A 34 13.40 0.05 2.18
C ILE A 34 13.18 -0.99 3.29
N PHE A 35 11.97 -1.13 3.82
CA PHE A 35 11.67 -2.16 4.82
C PHE A 35 11.72 -3.58 4.25
N GLU A 36 11.33 -3.76 2.98
CA GLU A 36 11.49 -5.01 2.23
C GLU A 36 12.96 -5.41 2.11
N LEU A 37 13.85 -4.48 1.73
CA LEU A 37 15.29 -4.74 1.65
C LEU A 37 15.92 -5.13 3.00
N ASN A 38 15.31 -4.73 4.12
CA ASN A 38 15.75 -5.09 5.46
C ASN A 38 15.00 -6.32 6.03
N ASN A 39 14.18 -7.02 5.24
CA ASN A 39 13.34 -8.15 5.66
C ASN A 39 12.40 -7.85 6.86
N MET A 40 12.07 -6.58 7.11
CA MET A 40 11.19 -6.14 8.20
C MET A 40 9.78 -5.77 7.72
N LEU A 41 9.33 -6.37 6.62
CA LEU A 41 8.02 -6.11 6.03
C LEU A 41 6.85 -6.48 6.97
N ASP A 42 7.04 -7.37 7.94
CA ASP A 42 5.98 -7.70 8.93
C ASP A 42 5.61 -6.47 9.78
N THR A 43 6.63 -5.75 10.27
CA THR A 43 6.48 -4.59 11.17
C THR A 43 5.78 -3.38 10.54
N ILE A 44 5.77 -3.30 9.20
CA ILE A 44 5.21 -2.15 8.48
C ILE A 44 3.70 -2.27 8.25
N ARG A 45 3.12 -3.47 8.36
CA ARG A 45 1.68 -3.71 8.11
C ARG A 45 0.75 -2.80 8.92
N PRO A 46 0.88 -2.67 10.26
CA PRO A 46 -0.01 -1.81 11.04
C PRO A 46 0.10 -0.34 10.63
N PHE A 47 1.30 0.11 10.25
CA PHE A 47 1.51 1.46 9.74
C PHE A 47 0.78 1.68 8.40
N LEU A 48 0.91 0.73 7.46
CA LEU A 48 0.21 0.81 6.17
C LEU A 48 -1.32 0.79 6.34
N HIS A 49 -1.86 -0.03 7.25
CA HIS A 49 -3.30 -0.05 7.55
C HIS A 49 -3.81 1.26 8.12
N SER A 50 -3.07 1.87 9.05
CA SER A 50 -3.42 3.18 9.61
C SER A 50 -3.45 4.27 8.53
N ARG A 51 -2.45 4.26 7.63
CA ARG A 51 -2.40 5.18 6.49
C ARG A 51 -3.51 4.92 5.48
N LEU A 52 -3.84 3.67 5.19
CA LEU A 52 -4.92 3.30 4.27
C LEU A 52 -6.25 3.87 4.77
N ARG A 53 -6.58 3.69 6.06
CA ARG A 53 -7.80 4.25 6.65
C ARG A 53 -7.87 5.77 6.51
N THR A 54 -6.74 6.45 6.68
CA THR A 54 -6.65 7.91 6.56
C THR A 54 -6.82 8.36 5.10
N ALA A 55 -6.20 7.66 4.14
CA ALA A 55 -6.31 7.93 2.71
C ALA A 55 -7.76 7.72 2.21
N THR A 56 -8.41 6.63 2.63
CA THR A 56 -9.81 6.36 2.29
C THR A 56 -10.75 7.43 2.82
N LEU A 57 -10.58 7.88 4.08
CA LEU A 57 -11.41 8.94 4.66
C LEU A 57 -11.26 10.28 3.91
N ARG A 58 -10.08 10.54 3.35
CA ARG A 58 -9.76 11.76 2.61
C ARG A 58 -10.12 11.70 1.13
N ASN A 59 -10.64 10.56 0.65
CA ASN A 59 -10.86 10.29 -0.77
C ASN A 59 -9.59 10.47 -1.61
N ASP A 60 -8.43 10.07 -1.07
CA ASP A 60 -7.17 10.00 -1.82
C ASP A 60 -7.12 8.68 -2.60
N PHE A 61 -7.52 8.74 -3.87
CA PHE A 61 -7.62 7.57 -4.75
C PHE A 61 -6.25 6.96 -5.07
N GLU A 62 -5.24 7.79 -5.36
CA GLU A 62 -3.89 7.34 -5.69
C GLU A 62 -3.19 6.73 -4.48
N GLY A 63 -3.23 7.40 -3.33
CA GLY A 63 -2.64 6.89 -2.10
C GLY A 63 -3.29 5.58 -1.65
N THR A 64 -4.63 5.49 -1.74
CA THR A 64 -5.38 4.28 -1.40
C THR A 64 -4.98 3.11 -2.29
N ALA A 65 -4.89 3.31 -3.61
CA ALA A 65 -4.49 2.27 -4.57
C ALA A 65 -3.08 1.72 -4.29
N VAL A 66 -2.11 2.62 -4.10
CA VAL A 66 -0.72 2.24 -3.80
C VAL A 66 -0.62 1.47 -2.47
N LEU A 67 -1.33 1.92 -1.43
CA LEU A 67 -1.34 1.26 -0.13
C LEU A 67 -1.97 -0.14 -0.19
N ILE A 68 -3.06 -0.33 -0.94
CA ILE A 68 -3.67 -1.65 -1.18
C ILE A 68 -2.67 -2.57 -1.89
N ASN A 69 -2.04 -2.10 -2.96
CA ASN A 69 -1.06 -2.89 -3.72
C ASN A 69 0.15 -3.30 -2.86
N LEU A 70 0.63 -2.41 -1.99
CA LEU A 70 1.71 -2.69 -1.05
C LEU A 70 1.32 -3.74 -0.01
N LEU A 71 0.10 -3.66 0.54
CA LEU A 71 -0.42 -4.65 1.49
C LEU A 71 -0.62 -6.02 0.83
N LEU A 72 -1.20 -6.08 -0.37
CA LEU A 72 -1.36 -7.33 -1.12
C LEU A 72 -0.01 -8.00 -1.41
N ARG A 73 0.97 -7.23 -1.88
CA ARG A 73 2.32 -7.74 -2.10
C ARG A 73 2.93 -8.30 -0.81
N ASN A 74 2.75 -7.61 0.31
CA ASN A 74 3.23 -8.06 1.60
C ASN A 74 2.58 -9.40 2.00
N TYR A 75 1.27 -9.53 1.89
CA TYR A 75 0.57 -10.77 2.23
C TYR A 75 0.97 -11.93 1.32
N LEU A 76 1.09 -11.70 0.02
CA LEU A 76 1.57 -12.71 -0.94
C LEU A 76 3.00 -13.15 -0.64
N HIS A 77 3.88 -12.23 -0.21
CA HIS A 77 5.26 -12.56 0.13
C HIS A 77 5.37 -13.48 1.35
N TYR A 78 4.51 -13.31 2.35
CA TYR A 78 4.47 -14.15 3.56
C TYR A 78 3.46 -15.31 3.48
N ASN A 79 2.89 -15.58 2.29
CA ASN A 79 1.87 -16.62 2.10
C ASN A 79 0.63 -16.46 3.01
N LEU A 80 0.27 -15.22 3.38
CA LEU A 80 -0.86 -14.89 4.26
C LEU A 80 -2.16 -14.74 3.44
N TYR A 81 -2.58 -15.81 2.77
CA TYR A 81 -3.70 -15.80 1.81
C TYR A 81 -5.03 -15.38 2.43
N SER A 82 -5.37 -15.89 3.61
CA SER A 82 -6.62 -15.52 4.29
C SER A 82 -6.69 -14.03 4.65
N GLN A 83 -5.54 -13.37 4.88
CA GLN A 83 -5.50 -11.93 5.15
C GLN A 83 -5.60 -11.12 3.85
N ALA A 84 -4.95 -11.59 2.77
CA ALA A 84 -5.08 -11.00 1.44
C ALA A 84 -6.55 -11.01 0.97
N GLN A 85 -7.23 -12.15 1.09
CA GLN A 85 -8.65 -12.28 0.75
C GLN A 85 -9.52 -11.31 1.55
N LYS A 86 -9.33 -11.24 2.87
CA LYS A 86 -10.07 -10.30 3.73
C LYS A 86 -9.82 -8.85 3.35
N LEU A 87 -8.61 -8.51 2.90
CA LEU A 87 -8.31 -7.17 2.40
C LEU A 87 -9.12 -6.91 1.13
N VAL A 88 -9.01 -7.77 0.10
CA VAL A 88 -9.72 -7.62 -1.18
C VAL A 88 -11.22 -7.50 -0.99
N LEU A 89 -11.82 -8.32 -0.12
CA LEU A 89 -13.26 -8.29 0.16
C LEU A 89 -13.73 -7.01 0.86
N LYS A 90 -12.85 -6.36 1.63
CA LYS A 90 -13.20 -5.15 2.42
C LYS A 90 -12.75 -3.85 1.76
N SER A 91 -11.71 -3.89 0.94
CA SER A 91 -11.17 -2.72 0.27
C SER A 91 -11.84 -2.53 -1.08
N VAL A 92 -12.46 -1.37 -1.29
CA VAL A 92 -12.90 -0.94 -2.62
C VAL A 92 -11.70 -0.33 -3.32
N PHE A 93 -11.28 -0.92 -4.44
CA PHE A 93 -10.20 -0.34 -5.24
C PHE A 93 -10.74 0.89 -5.99
N PRO A 94 -10.06 2.04 -5.94
CA PRO A 94 -10.62 3.28 -6.47
C PRO A 94 -10.56 3.36 -8.00
N ASP A 95 -11.67 3.73 -8.65
CA ASP A 95 -11.78 3.84 -10.12
C ASP A 95 -10.86 4.89 -10.74
N HIS A 96 -10.59 5.98 -10.01
CA HIS A 96 -9.73 7.07 -10.46
C HIS A 96 -8.23 6.82 -10.28
N ALA A 97 -7.81 5.62 -9.86
CA ALA A 97 -6.40 5.28 -9.77
C ALA A 97 -5.75 5.15 -11.15
N SER A 98 -4.44 5.40 -11.19
CA SER A 98 -3.62 5.21 -12.37
C SER A 98 -3.75 3.79 -12.92
N ASN A 99 -3.82 3.67 -14.24
CA ASN A 99 -3.90 2.37 -14.92
C ASN A 99 -2.76 1.41 -14.51
N ASN A 100 -1.60 1.96 -14.14
CA ASN A 100 -0.47 1.19 -13.63
C ASN A 100 -0.79 0.49 -12.30
N GLU A 101 -1.52 1.16 -11.41
CA GLU A 101 -1.92 0.58 -10.12
C GLU A 101 -3.03 -0.45 -10.30
N TRP A 102 -3.97 -0.22 -11.22
CA TRP A 102 -4.98 -1.20 -11.63
C TRP A 102 -4.36 -2.48 -12.18
N ALA A 103 -3.39 -2.36 -13.10
CA ALA A 103 -2.70 -3.52 -13.66
C ALA A 103 -1.96 -4.34 -12.59
N ARG A 104 -1.34 -3.67 -11.60
CA ARG A 104 -0.69 -4.33 -10.46
C ARG A 104 -1.70 -5.05 -9.57
N TYR A 105 -2.82 -4.40 -9.29
CA TYR A 105 -3.88 -4.97 -8.47
C TYR A 105 -4.44 -6.25 -9.10
N LEU A 106 -4.78 -6.19 -10.40
CA LEU A 106 -5.26 -7.34 -11.16
C LEU A 106 -4.23 -8.47 -11.21
N TYR A 107 -2.94 -8.15 -11.36
CA TYR A 107 -1.87 -9.14 -11.32
C TYR A 107 -1.80 -9.87 -9.96
N TYR A 108 -1.86 -9.12 -8.85
CA TYR A 108 -1.83 -9.72 -7.51
C TYR A 108 -3.06 -10.57 -7.22
N ILE A 109 -4.24 -10.12 -7.66
CA ILE A 109 -5.47 -10.89 -7.56
C ILE A 109 -5.40 -12.17 -8.38
N GLY A 110 -4.95 -12.09 -9.65
CA GLY A 110 -4.79 -13.26 -10.50
C GLY A 110 -3.82 -14.28 -9.91
N LYS A 111 -2.71 -13.80 -9.33
CA LYS A 111 -1.76 -14.67 -8.62
C LYS A 111 -2.38 -15.31 -7.38
N TYR A 112 -3.20 -14.58 -6.63
CA TYR A 112 -3.95 -15.14 -5.50
C TYR A 112 -4.91 -16.26 -5.97
N PHE A 113 -5.73 -16.00 -6.99
CA PHE A 113 -6.66 -17.01 -7.53
C PHE A 113 -5.94 -18.24 -8.09
N TYR A 114 -4.77 -18.07 -8.69
CA TYR A 114 -3.98 -19.20 -9.19
C TYR A 114 -3.47 -20.10 -8.06
N ILE A 115 -3.15 -19.55 -6.89
CA ILE A 115 -2.60 -20.31 -5.76
C ILE A 115 -3.72 -21.02 -4.98
N GLU A 116 -4.92 -20.45 -4.93
CA GLU A 116 -6.08 -21.03 -4.25
C GLU A 116 -6.75 -22.16 -5.06
N SER A 117 -6.51 -22.23 -6.38
CA SER A 117 -7.10 -23.23 -7.29
C SER A 117 -6.31 -24.53 -7.36
#